data_AF-A0A6N1ARW7-F1
#
_entry.id   AF-A0A6N1ARW7-F1
#
_cell.length_a   1.000
_cell.length_b   1.000
_cell.length_c   1.000
_cell.angle_alpha   90.00
_cell.angle_beta   90.00
_cell.angle_gamma   90.00
#
_symmetry.space_group_name_H-M   'P 1'
#
loop_
_entity.id
_entity.type
_entity.pdbx_description
1 polymer ?
#
loop_
_entity_poly.entity_id
_entity_poly.type
_entity_poly.pdbx_seq_one_letter_code
_entity_poly.pdbx_strand_id
1 'polypeptide(L)'
;MQVDNRILDDLARVAGGALGAFSSLREEAEGQLRAQLERVLSRMDVVSREEYEAVRAMAAKAREEQEAMAERLAALEATVASLSAAKAPQPVSAGSEPTAAGEDKPDTTASPAP
;
A
#
# COMPACT_ATOMS: atom_id res chain seq x y z
N MET A 1 3.01 81.41 19.68
CA MET A 1 3.02 80.25 18.76
C MET A 1 3.72 79.07 19.45
N GLN A 2 3.06 78.38 20.40
CA GLN A 2 3.72 77.30 21.18
C GLN A 2 2.78 76.17 21.63
N VAL A 3 1.52 76.16 21.16
CA VAL A 3 0.48 75.23 21.65
C VAL A 3 0.40 73.97 20.76
N ASP A 4 0.82 74.07 19.49
CA ASP A 4 0.68 72.98 18.50
C ASP A 4 1.64 71.79 18.74
N ASN A 5 2.78 72.00 19.41
CA ASN A 5 3.77 70.95 19.64
C ASN A 5 3.41 70.00 20.79
N ARG A 6 2.63 70.42 21.80
CA ARG A 6 2.35 69.56 22.98
C ARG A 6 1.36 68.44 22.68
N ILE A 7 0.32 68.71 21.89
CA ILE A 7 -0.68 67.70 21.52
C ILE A 7 -0.05 66.64 20.62
N LEU A 8 0.84 67.04 19.71
CA LEU A 8 1.58 66.12 18.85
C LEU A 8 2.60 65.28 19.64
N ASP A 9 3.25 65.85 20.66
CA ASP A 9 4.20 65.13 21.53
C ASP A 9 3.49 64.10 22.44
N ASP A 10 2.35 64.46 23.04
CA ASP A 10 1.54 63.53 23.82
C ASP A 10 0.99 62.39 22.94
N LEU A 11 0.55 62.70 21.72
CA LEU A 11 0.13 61.69 20.75
C LEU A 11 1.29 60.79 20.32
N ALA A 12 2.48 61.34 20.09
CA ALA A 12 3.67 60.56 19.75
C ALA A 12 4.10 59.64 20.90
N ARG A 13 3.98 60.11 22.15
CA ARG A 13 4.27 59.32 23.35
C ARG A 13 3.26 58.19 23.57
N VAL A 14 1.98 58.47 23.35
CA VAL A 14 0.91 57.46 23.39
C VAL A 14 1.04 56.49 22.23
N ALA A 15 1.35 56.95 21.01
CA ALA A 15 1.57 56.10 19.85
C ALA A 15 2.80 55.20 20.05
N GLY A 16 3.90 55.73 20.58
CA GLY A 16 5.08 54.92 20.93
C GLY A 16 4.79 53.86 22.00
N GLY A 17 4.00 54.21 23.02
CA GLY A 17 3.57 53.26 24.05
C GLY A 17 2.55 52.23 23.55
N ALA A 18 1.61 52.63 22.69
CA ALA A 18 0.56 51.78 22.14
C ALA A 18 1.10 50.81 21.09
N LEU A 19 2.06 51.22 20.25
CA LEU A 19 2.71 50.33 19.30
C LEU A 19 3.51 49.22 20.02
N GLY A 20 4.20 49.55 21.11
CA GLY A 20 4.91 48.57 21.94
C GLY A 20 3.98 47.58 22.64
N ALA A 21 2.89 48.07 23.26
CA ALA A 21 1.89 47.21 23.88
C ALA A 21 1.13 46.35 22.86
N PHE A 22 0.85 46.88 21.66
CA PHE A 22 0.22 46.13 20.59
C PHE A 22 1.12 45.00 20.07
N SER A 23 2.44 45.23 19.96
CA SER A 23 3.37 44.17 19.57
C SER A 23 3.40 43.02 20.58
N SER A 24 3.36 43.29 21.89
CA SER A 24 3.34 42.22 22.90
C SER A 24 2.00 41.46 22.92
N LEU A 25 0.88 42.18 22.81
CA LEU A 25 -0.44 41.58 22.67
C LEU A 25 -0.54 40.70 21.41
N ARG A 26 0.08 41.12 20.31
CA ARG A 26 0.15 40.33 19.08
C ARG A 26 0.97 39.06 19.29
N GLU A 27 2.14 39.13 19.91
CA GLU A 27 2.97 37.95 20.18
C GLU A 27 2.25 36.94 21.09
N GLU A 28 1.55 37.43 22.13
CA GLU A 28 0.73 36.58 22.99
C GLU A 28 -0.45 35.94 22.23
N ALA A 29 -1.12 36.71 21.37
CA ALA A 29 -2.21 36.21 20.54
C ALA A 29 -1.73 35.14 19.54
N GLU A 30 -0.59 35.37 18.86
CA GLU A 30 0.02 34.40 17.95
C GLU A 30 0.41 33.10 18.67
N GLY A 31 0.97 33.19 19.87
CA GLY A 31 1.27 32.03 20.71
C GLY A 31 0.03 31.23 21.09
N GLN A 32 -1.05 31.91 21.50
CA GLN A 32 -2.32 31.26 21.83
C GLN A 32 -2.99 30.62 20.60
N LEU A 33 -2.93 31.28 19.44
CA LEU A 33 -3.46 30.78 18.18
C LEU A 33 -2.73 29.51 17.74
N ARG A 34 -1.39 29.52 17.82
CA ARG A 34 -0.56 28.35 17.50
C ARG A 34 -0.86 27.18 18.45
N ALA A 35 -0.98 27.43 19.74
CA ALA A 35 -1.33 26.40 20.72
C ALA A 35 -2.74 25.83 20.50
N GLN A 36 -3.71 26.64 20.06
CA GLN A 36 -5.03 26.15 19.67
C GLN A 36 -4.98 25.32 18.38
N LEU A 37 -4.24 25.79 17.37
CA LEU A 37 -4.04 25.05 16.12
C LEU A 37 -3.40 23.69 16.39
N GLU A 38 -2.31 23.62 17.14
CA GLU A 38 -1.66 22.37 17.55
C GLU A 38 -2.66 21.42 18.24
N ARG A 39 -3.50 21.95 19.14
CA ARG A 39 -4.53 21.17 19.84
C ARG A 39 -5.64 20.68 18.89
N VAL A 40 -6.02 21.48 17.89
CA VAL A 40 -7.02 21.09 16.89
C VAL A 40 -6.43 20.05 15.93
N LEU A 41 -5.22 20.26 15.43
CA LEU A 41 -4.47 19.31 14.60
C LEU A 41 -4.20 18.00 15.31
N SER A 42 -3.96 18.02 16.62
CA SER A 42 -3.83 16.80 17.44
C SER A 42 -5.16 16.09 17.70
N ARG A 43 -6.30 16.78 17.57
CA ARG A 43 -7.65 16.21 17.75
C ARG A 43 -8.27 15.76 16.44
N MET A 44 -7.89 16.39 15.34
CA MET A 44 -8.16 15.89 14.00
C MET A 44 -7.19 14.73 13.79
N ASP A 45 -7.65 13.58 13.31
CA ASP A 45 -6.79 12.41 13.02
C ASP A 45 -5.85 12.69 11.82
N VAL A 46 -4.98 13.68 11.95
CA VAL A 46 -4.05 14.11 10.91
C VAL A 46 -2.83 13.20 11.00
N VAL A 47 -2.76 12.26 10.08
CA VAL A 47 -1.59 11.38 9.93
C VAL A 47 -0.38 12.24 9.60
N SER A 48 0.64 12.17 10.44
CA SER A 48 1.89 12.90 10.20
C SER A 48 2.52 12.39 8.90
N ARG A 49 3.26 13.26 8.21
CA ARG A 49 3.93 12.86 6.96
C ARG A 49 4.88 11.68 7.19
N GLU A 50 5.52 11.63 8.36
CA GLU A 50 6.46 10.57 8.74
C GLU A 50 5.76 9.23 8.93
N GLU A 51 4.61 9.21 9.62
CA GLU A 51 3.78 8.00 9.74
C GLU A 51 3.29 7.50 8.39
N TYR A 52 2.87 8.42 7.52
CA TYR A 52 2.44 8.07 6.16
C TYR A 52 3.57 7.41 5.37
N GLU A 53 4.78 7.99 5.38
CA GLU A 53 5.93 7.41 4.68
C GLU A 53 6.35 6.06 5.30
N ALA A 54 6.28 5.91 6.63
CA ALA A 54 6.55 4.64 7.32
C ALA A 54 5.57 3.53 6.91
N VAL A 55 4.27 3.83 6.90
CA VAL A 55 3.23 2.87 6.47
C VAL A 55 3.35 2.57 4.98
N ARG A 56 3.66 3.57 4.15
CA ARG A 56 3.89 3.38 2.72
C ARG A 56 5.07 2.45 2.45
N ALA A 57 6.18 2.65 3.14
CA ALA A 57 7.36 1.80 3.03
C ALA A 57 7.05 0.36 3.49
N MET A 58 6.32 0.21 4.60
CA MET A 58 5.87 -1.09 5.09
C MET A 58 4.94 -1.78 4.09
N ALA A 59 4.00 -1.06 3.49
CA ALA A 59 3.08 -1.59 2.50
C ALA A 59 3.79 -2.04 1.22
N ALA A 60 4.77 -1.26 0.75
CA ALA A 60 5.60 -1.63 -0.40
C ALA A 60 6.39 -2.91 -0.12
N LYS A 61 7.10 -2.97 1.01
CA LYS A 61 7.85 -4.15 1.43
C LYS A 61 6.94 -5.39 1.58
N ALA A 62 5.75 -5.22 2.15
CA ALA A 62 4.80 -6.32 2.29
C ALA A 62 4.36 -6.88 0.93
N ARG A 63 4.20 -6.04 -0.11
CA ARG A 63 3.89 -6.50 -1.47
C ARG A 63 5.02 -7.31 -2.08
N GLU A 64 6.25 -6.84 -1.95
CA GLU A 64 7.45 -7.57 -2.42
C GLU A 64 7.59 -8.93 -1.73
N GLU A 65 7.40 -8.97 -0.40
CA GLU A 65 7.45 -10.21 0.36
C GLU A 65 6.30 -11.17 0.02
N GLN A 66 5.11 -10.66 -0.31
CA GLN A 66 3.98 -11.46 -0.79
C GLN A 66 4.29 -12.18 -2.10
N GLU A 67 4.91 -11.49 -3.07
CA GLU A 67 5.31 -12.09 -4.35
C GLU A 67 6.35 -13.19 -4.13
N ALA A 68 7.40 -12.91 -3.34
CA ALA A 68 8.41 -13.90 -3.01
C ALA A 68 7.86 -15.12 -2.25
N MET A 69 6.88 -14.93 -1.37
CA MET A 69 6.20 -16.04 -0.68
C MET A 69 5.33 -16.85 -1.64
N ALA A 70 4.62 -16.21 -2.56
CA ALA A 70 3.80 -16.90 -3.56
C ALA A 70 4.65 -17.80 -4.47
N GLU A 71 5.81 -17.33 -4.92
CA GLU A 71 6.76 -18.14 -5.70
C GLU A 71 7.24 -19.37 -4.93
N ARG A 72 7.61 -19.19 -3.65
CA ARG A 72 8.04 -20.30 -2.79
C ARG A 72 6.92 -21.31 -2.57
N LEU A 73 5.69 -20.84 -2.37
CA LEU A 73 4.51 -21.70 -2.22
C LEU A 73 4.28 -22.53 -3.49
N ALA A 74 4.31 -21.91 -4.66
CA ALA A 74 4.14 -22.63 -5.93
C ALA A 74 5.22 -23.73 -6.12
N ALA A 75 6.48 -23.44 -5.77
CA ALA A 75 7.56 -24.42 -5.85
C ALA A 75 7.38 -25.58 -4.85
N LEU A 76 6.94 -25.29 -3.63
CA LEU A 76 6.62 -26.28 -2.61
C LEU A 76 5.44 -27.15 -3.02
N GLU A 77 4.36 -26.54 -3.53
CA GLU A 77 3.17 -27.23 -4.02
C GLU A 77 3.52 -28.18 -5.18
N ALA A 78 4.34 -27.75 -6.14
CA ALA A 78 4.83 -28.61 -7.21
C ALA A 78 5.66 -29.79 -6.68
N THR A 79 6.53 -29.54 -5.71
CA THR A 79 7.34 -30.58 -5.06
C THR A 79 6.45 -31.60 -4.35
N VAL A 80 5.48 -31.15 -3.55
CA VAL A 80 4.53 -32.03 -2.87
C VAL A 80 3.70 -32.84 -3.88
N ALA A 81 3.23 -32.22 -4.96
CA ALA A 81 2.50 -32.91 -6.01
C ALA A 81 3.34 -34.05 -6.62
N SER A 82 4.59 -33.78 -6.98
CA SER A 82 5.51 -34.81 -7.52
C SER A 82 5.76 -35.96 -6.54
N LEU A 83 6.00 -35.66 -5.26
CA LEU A 83 6.24 -36.67 -4.23
C LEU A 83 5.00 -37.51 -3.96
N SER A 84 3.82 -36.89 -4.00
CA SER A 84 2.54 -37.59 -3.85
C SER A 84 2.25 -38.52 -5.03
N ALA A 85 2.53 -38.09 -6.26
CA ALA A 85 2.40 -38.91 -7.46
C ALA A 85 3.39 -40.10 -7.46
N ALA A 86 4.61 -39.89 -6.98
CA ALA A 86 5.61 -40.96 -6.83
C ALA A 86 5.24 -41.99 -5.76
N LYS A 87 4.38 -41.64 -4.80
CA LYS A 87 3.92 -42.54 -3.73
C LYS A 87 2.62 -43.28 -4.06
N ALA A 88 1.91 -42.89 -5.12
CA ALA A 88 0.76 -43.65 -5.61
C ALA A 88 1.25 -45.01 -6.17
N PRO A 89 0.64 -46.15 -5.78
CA PRO A 89 1.04 -47.45 -6.29
C PRO A 89 0.75 -47.50 -7.79
N GLN A 90 1.78 -47.76 -8.59
CA GLN A 90 1.63 -47.86 -10.04
C GLN A 90 0.54 -48.90 -10.38
N PRO A 91 -0.37 -48.61 -11.32
CA PRO A 91 -1.17 -49.65 -11.92
C PRO A 91 -0.19 -50.55 -12.67
N VAL A 92 0.00 -51.77 -12.16
CA VAL A 92 0.67 -52.83 -12.89
C VAL A 92 -0.03 -52.97 -14.24
N SER A 93 0.57 -52.43 -15.30
CA SER A 93 0.08 -52.67 -16.65
C SER A 93 0.30 -54.15 -16.93
N ALA A 94 -0.77 -54.91 -16.78
CA ALA A 94 -0.87 -56.26 -17.29
C ALA A 94 -0.56 -56.25 -18.79
N GLY A 95 0.46 -57.01 -19.15
CA GLY A 95 0.62 -57.72 -20.42
C GLY A 95 0.35 -56.95 -21.70
N SER A 96 1.40 -56.48 -22.35
CA SER A 96 1.42 -56.37 -23.81
C SER A 96 2.83 -56.68 -24.29
N GLU A 97 3.12 -57.97 -24.45
CA GLU A 97 4.14 -58.42 -25.39
C GLU A 97 3.48 -59.23 -26.52
N PRO A 98 4.08 -59.23 -27.72
CA PRO A 98 3.41 -59.32 -29.00
C PRO A 98 3.30 -60.77 -29.49
N THR A 99 2.32 -61.05 -30.35
CA THR A 99 2.40 -62.21 -31.24
C THR A 99 1.81 -61.86 -32.60
N ALA A 100 2.63 -62.13 -33.61
CA ALA A 100 2.44 -61.85 -35.02
C ALA A 100 1.68 -62.98 -35.76
N ALA A 101 1.40 -62.70 -37.04
CA ALA A 101 0.87 -63.58 -38.11
C ALA A 101 -0.65 -63.77 -38.11
N GLY A 102 -1.38 -63.69 -39.23
CA GLY A 102 -1.06 -63.55 -40.65
C GLY A 102 -2.28 -64.07 -41.44
N GLU A 103 -2.64 -63.39 -42.55
CA GLU A 103 -3.63 -63.78 -43.59
C GLU A 103 -5.11 -63.87 -43.13
N ASP A 104 -6.15 -63.46 -43.88
CA ASP A 104 -6.39 -63.44 -45.33
C ASP A 104 -7.47 -62.38 -45.69
N LYS A 105 -7.44 -61.87 -46.93
CA LYS A 105 -8.40 -60.92 -47.54
C LYS A 105 -9.66 -61.67 -48.06
N PRO A 106 -10.55 -61.05 -48.87
CA PRO A 106 -11.40 -59.87 -48.66
C PRO A 106 -12.90 -60.21 -48.95
N ASP A 107 -13.87 -59.38 -48.55
CA ASP A 107 -14.96 -59.09 -49.50
C ASP A 107 -15.81 -57.85 -49.16
N THR A 108 -15.87 -57.02 -50.19
CA THR A 108 -16.85 -56.01 -50.61
C THR A 108 -18.29 -56.32 -50.20
N THR A 109 -19.04 -55.32 -49.72
CA THR A 109 -20.28 -54.82 -50.37
C THR A 109 -20.75 -53.51 -49.73
N ALA A 110 -21.18 -52.61 -50.61
CA ALA A 110 -21.61 -51.24 -50.43
C ALA A 110 -22.85 -51.03 -49.52
N SER A 111 -22.84 -49.93 -48.74
CA SER A 111 -23.72 -48.73 -48.80
C SER A 111 -25.23 -48.87 -49.16
N PRO A 112 -26.12 -47.88 -48.88
CA PRO A 112 -26.35 -47.03 -47.69
C PRO A 112 -27.87 -46.80 -47.33
N ALA A 113 -28.11 -46.22 -46.14
CA ALA A 113 -29.19 -45.26 -45.75
C ALA A 113 -30.68 -45.66 -46.02
N PRO A 114 -31.72 -44.86 -45.71
CA PRO A 114 -31.83 -43.42 -45.42
C PRO A 114 -31.60 -43.00 -43.96
#